data_AF-A0ABC8UVG1-F1
#
_entry.id   AF-A0ABC8UVG1-F1
#
_cell.length_a   1.000
_cell.length_b   1.000
_cell.length_c   1.000
_cell.angle_alpha   90.00
_cell.angle_beta   90.00
_cell.angle_gamma   90.00
#
_symmetry.space_group_name_H-M   'P 1'
#
loop_
_entity.id
_entity.type
_entity.pdbx_description
1 polymer ?
#
loop_
_entity_poly.entity_id
_entity_poly.type
_entity_poly.pdbx_seq_one_letter_code
_entity_poly.pdbx_strand_id
1 'polypeptide(L)'
;MQFEKFTHEMQDGWGLATDGKVLFGSDGTSKLYHLDPQTLKVIRTETVKYKGHEVHNLNELEYIGDEVWANVWQTDCIARISPKDGVVLGWVLLPSLSFCKRVVLTYHFLMIL
;
A
#
# COMPACT_ATOMS: atom_id res chain seq x y z
N MET A 1 -3.63 -13.01 -27.67
CA MET A 1 -3.63 -12.66 -26.23
C MET A 1 -5.07 -12.39 -25.86
N GLN A 2 -5.63 -13.17 -24.94
CA GLN A 2 -7.02 -13.06 -24.51
C GLN A 2 -7.00 -12.43 -23.12
N PHE A 3 -7.72 -11.32 -22.95
CA PHE A 3 -7.81 -10.63 -21.66
C PHE A 3 -9.11 -11.06 -20.99
N GLU A 4 -8.98 -11.63 -19.79
CA GLU A 4 -10.13 -11.90 -18.95
C GLU A 4 -10.42 -10.68 -18.07
N LYS A 5 -11.70 -10.38 -17.91
CA LYS A 5 -12.16 -9.32 -17.00
C LYS A 5 -12.46 -9.96 -15.66
N PHE A 6 -12.00 -9.31 -14.60
CA PHE A 6 -12.39 -9.64 -13.23
C PHE A 6 -13.04 -8.41 -12.60
N THR A 7 -13.79 -8.63 -11.53
CA THR A 7 -14.40 -7.56 -10.73
C THR A 7 -13.81 -7.59 -9.33
N HIS A 8 -13.52 -6.42 -8.78
CA HIS A 8 -12.99 -6.25 -7.43
C HIS A 8 -13.81 -5.22 -6.65
N GLU A 9 -13.65 -5.21 -5.33
CA GLU A 9 -14.42 -4.33 -4.42
C GLU A 9 -13.71 -3.00 -4.11
N MET A 10 -12.45 -2.84 -4.54
CA MET A 10 -11.73 -1.57 -4.44
C MET A 10 -12.37 -0.50 -5.34
N GLN A 11 -12.30 0.77 -4.93
CA GLN A 11 -12.89 1.88 -5.70
C GLN A 11 -12.06 2.23 -6.94
N ASP A 12 -10.75 2.00 -6.87
CA ASP A 12 -9.76 2.17 -7.92
C ASP A 12 -8.58 1.19 -7.65
N GLY A 13 -7.59 1.09 -8.54
CA GLY A 13 -6.42 0.25 -8.36
C GLY A 13 -5.13 1.06 -8.37
N TRP A 14 -4.54 1.33 -7.19
CA TRP A 14 -3.38 2.22 -7.05
C TRP A 14 -2.09 1.45 -6.77
N GLY A 15 -2.08 0.61 -5.73
CA GLY A 15 -0.91 -0.19 -5.35
C GLY A 15 -1.28 -1.64 -5.03
N LEU A 16 -0.34 -2.54 -5.29
CA LEU A 16 -0.44 -3.96 -4.94
C LEU A 16 0.87 -4.45 -4.31
N ALA A 17 0.77 -5.21 -3.23
CA ALA A 17 1.90 -5.91 -2.62
C ALA A 17 1.48 -7.32 -2.20
N THR A 18 2.42 -8.16 -1.76
CA THR A 18 2.10 -9.51 -1.27
C THR A 18 3.08 -10.00 -0.23
N ASP A 19 2.58 -10.74 0.76
CA ASP A 19 3.39 -11.54 1.70
C ASP A 19 3.65 -12.97 1.18
N GLY A 20 3.27 -13.25 -0.07
CA GLY A 20 3.29 -14.57 -0.69
C GLY A 20 2.07 -15.45 -0.37
N LYS A 21 1.15 -14.99 0.49
CA LYS A 21 -0.08 -15.71 0.86
C LYS A 21 -1.34 -14.94 0.47
N VAL A 22 -1.36 -13.63 0.69
CA VAL A 22 -2.44 -12.72 0.32
C VAL A 22 -1.90 -11.60 -0.56
N LEU A 23 -2.78 -10.95 -1.32
CA LEU A 23 -2.46 -9.70 -1.98
C LEU A 23 -2.95 -8.55 -1.11
N PHE A 24 -2.12 -7.54 -0.93
CA PHE A 24 -2.50 -6.25 -0.35
C PHE A 24 -2.84 -5.28 -1.46
N GLY A 25 -3.92 -4.51 -1.31
CA GLY A 25 -4.35 -3.51 -2.28
C GLY A 25 -4.64 -2.16 -1.66
N SER A 26 -4.37 -1.09 -2.42
CA SER A 26 -4.75 0.29 -2.11
C SER A 26 -5.49 0.94 -3.29
N ASP A 27 -6.39 1.87 -2.99
CA ASP A 27 -7.24 2.56 -3.96
C ASP A 27 -7.27 4.08 -3.80
N GLY A 28 -6.26 4.65 -3.11
CA GLY A 28 -6.22 6.08 -2.77
C GLY A 28 -7.08 6.46 -1.56
N THR A 29 -7.92 5.56 -1.02
CA THR A 29 -8.60 5.80 0.26
C THR A 29 -7.68 5.49 1.44
N SER A 30 -8.25 5.44 2.65
CA SER A 30 -7.58 4.97 3.86
C SER A 30 -7.67 3.45 4.04
N LYS A 31 -8.25 2.71 3.09
CA LYS A 31 -8.43 1.27 3.20
C LYS A 31 -7.22 0.51 2.67
N LEU A 32 -6.74 -0.44 3.47
CA LEU A 32 -5.83 -1.49 3.06
C LEU A 32 -6.64 -2.77 2.85
N TYR A 33 -6.69 -3.23 1.61
CA TYR A 33 -7.43 -4.42 1.21
C TYR A 33 -6.53 -5.64 1.32
N HIS A 34 -7.08 -6.75 1.83
CA HIS A 34 -6.48 -8.07 1.71
C HIS A 34 -7.34 -8.84 0.71
N LEU A 35 -6.72 -9.35 -0.35
CA LEU A 35 -7.38 -10.07 -1.41
C LEU A 35 -6.87 -11.52 -1.44
N ASP A 36 -7.77 -12.45 -1.71
CA ASP A 36 -7.41 -13.82 -2.04
C ASP A 36 -6.69 -13.84 -3.41
N PRO A 37 -5.48 -14.41 -3.52
CA PRO A 37 -4.68 -14.31 -4.75
C PRO A 37 -5.25 -15.13 -5.92
N GLN A 38 -6.13 -16.11 -5.66
CA GLN A 38 -6.71 -16.96 -6.71
C GLN A 38 -8.00 -16.34 -7.26
N THR A 39 -8.80 -15.73 -6.39
CA THR A 39 -10.13 -15.20 -6.74
C THR A 39 -10.17 -13.69 -6.87
N LEU A 40 -9.15 -12.98 -6.39
CA LEU A 40 -9.04 -11.51 -6.31
C LEU A 40 -10.18 -10.85 -5.51
N LYS A 41 -10.91 -11.62 -4.70
CA LYS A 41 -11.97 -11.11 -3.83
C LYS A 41 -11.38 -10.57 -2.54
N VAL A 42 -12.02 -9.55 -1.98
CA VAL A 42 -11.62 -9.01 -0.68
C VAL A 42 -11.98 -10.02 0.40
N ILE A 43 -10.97 -10.45 1.14
CA ILE A 43 -11.13 -11.32 2.32
C ILE A 43 -11.15 -10.50 3.62
N ARG A 44 -10.48 -9.34 3.62
CA ARG A 44 -10.43 -8.43 4.76
C ARG A 44 -10.12 -7.01 4.32
N THR A 45 -10.54 -6.04 5.12
CA THR A 45 -10.18 -4.64 4.92
C THR A 45 -9.85 -4.01 6.26
N GLU A 46 -8.73 -3.31 6.31
CA GLU A 46 -8.33 -2.51 7.47
C GLU A 46 -8.35 -1.03 7.11
N THR A 47 -8.82 -0.18 8.03
CA THR A 47 -8.70 1.27 7.88
C THR A 47 -7.37 1.71 8.48
N VAL A 48 -6.50 2.26 7.64
CA VAL A 48 -5.18 2.72 8.02
C VAL A 48 -5.28 3.97 8.87
N LYS A 49 -4.70 3.93 10.07
CA LYS A 49 -4.79 5.03 11.05
C LYS A 49 -3.44 5.34 11.69
N TYR A 50 -3.19 6.63 11.90
CA TYR A 50 -2.10 7.14 12.71
C TYR A 50 -2.68 8.01 13.83
N LYS A 51 -2.41 7.64 15.09
CA LYS A 51 -2.92 8.35 16.29
C LYS A 51 -4.44 8.60 16.26
N GLY A 52 -5.20 7.63 15.77
CA GLY A 52 -6.67 7.70 15.68
C GLY A 52 -7.23 8.42 14.44
N HIS A 53 -6.37 9.03 13.63
CA HIS A 53 -6.77 9.69 12.38
C HIS A 53 -6.50 8.79 11.18
N GLU A 54 -7.43 8.76 10.23
CA GLU A 54 -7.26 7.99 9.00
C GLU A 54 -6.16 8.59 8.12
N VAL A 55 -5.38 7.71 7.48
CA VAL A 55 -4.36 8.09 6.51
C VAL A 55 -4.90 7.79 5.12
N HIS A 56 -5.31 8.83 4.40
CA HIS A 56 -5.80 8.73 3.02
C HIS A 56 -4.66 8.78 2.00
N ASN A 57 -4.99 8.61 0.73
CA ASN A 57 -4.07 8.70 -0.41
C ASN A 57 -2.98 7.62 -0.38
N LEU A 58 -3.30 6.44 0.15
CA LEU A 58 -2.43 5.27 0.06
C LEU A 58 -2.26 4.90 -1.41
N ASN A 59 -1.02 4.84 -1.86
CA ASN A 59 -0.66 4.59 -3.25
C ASN A 59 0.16 3.30 -3.36
N GLU A 60 1.31 3.31 -4.04
CA GLU A 60 2.20 2.16 -4.15
C GLU A 60 2.48 1.49 -2.80
N LEU A 61 2.47 0.16 -2.83
CA LEU A 61 2.63 -0.69 -1.65
C LEU A 61 3.85 -1.60 -1.82
N GLU A 62 4.52 -1.92 -0.71
CA GLU A 62 5.52 -2.99 -0.65
C GLU A 62 5.39 -3.73 0.68
N TYR A 63 5.56 -5.06 0.68
CA TYR A 63 5.55 -5.86 1.90
C TYR A 63 6.99 -6.14 2.35
N ILE A 64 7.39 -5.62 3.50
CA ILE A 64 8.77 -5.70 4.01
C ILE A 64 8.75 -6.19 5.45
N GLY A 65 9.38 -7.34 5.68
CA GLY A 65 9.34 -8.02 6.99
C GLY A 65 7.92 -8.48 7.28
N ASP A 66 7.25 -7.79 8.21
CA ASP A 66 5.85 -8.05 8.59
C ASP A 66 4.96 -6.80 8.43
N GLU A 67 5.42 -5.81 7.65
CA GLU A 67 4.77 -4.52 7.47
C GLU A 67 4.39 -4.29 6.00
N VAL A 68 3.28 -3.58 5.78
CA VAL A 68 2.97 -3.00 4.48
C VAL A 68 3.44 -1.55 4.48
N TRP A 69 4.36 -1.24 3.60
CA TRP A 69 4.85 0.11 3.39
C TRP A 69 4.01 0.75 2.29
N ALA A 70 3.52 1.96 2.51
CA ALA A 70 2.68 2.66 1.56
C ALA A 70 3.18 4.07 1.31
N ASN A 71 3.37 4.42 0.05
CA ASN A 71 3.52 5.82 -0.34
C ASN A 71 2.23 6.57 -0.09
N VAL A 72 2.31 7.75 0.54
CA VAL A 72 1.17 8.64 0.69
C VAL A 72 1.24 9.71 -0.40
N TRP A 73 0.33 9.64 -1.37
CA TRP A 73 0.36 10.49 -2.55
C TRP A 73 0.30 11.98 -2.18
N GLN A 74 1.03 12.80 -2.95
CA GLN A 74 1.28 14.23 -2.71
C GLN A 74 2.07 14.57 -1.44
N THR A 75 2.73 13.59 -0.83
CA THR A 75 3.66 13.80 0.28
C THR A 75 5.01 13.16 -0.01
N ASP A 76 6.03 13.54 0.76
CA ASP A 76 7.35 12.90 0.78
C ASP A 76 7.42 11.80 1.86
N CYS A 77 6.27 11.23 2.23
CA CYS A 77 6.14 10.28 3.33
C CYS A 77 5.82 8.86 2.82
N ILE A 78 6.44 7.87 3.45
CA ILE A 78 6.04 6.47 3.40
C ILE A 78 5.52 6.08 4.78
N ALA A 79 4.30 5.54 4.82
CA ALA A 79 3.71 4.97 6.02
C ALA A 79 4.14 3.51 6.18
N ARG A 80 4.60 3.14 7.38
CA ARG A 80 4.83 1.74 7.77
C ARG A 80 3.60 1.24 8.48
N ILE A 81 2.86 0.32 7.87
CA ILE A 81 1.52 -0.08 8.31
C ILE A 81 1.57 -1.53 8.79
N SER A 82 1.00 -1.77 9.97
CA SER A 82 0.69 -3.12 10.44
C SER A 82 -0.47 -3.66 9.59
N PRO A 83 -0.27 -4.70 8.75
CA PRO A 83 -1.35 -5.28 7.97
C PRO A 83 -2.40 -5.93 8.89
N LYS A 84 -2.06 -6.24 10.15
CA LYS A 84 -2.93 -6.92 11.11
C LYS A 84 -4.13 -6.07 11.53
N ASP A 85 -3.95 -4.77 11.69
CA ASP A 85 -4.94 -3.87 12.30
C ASP A 85 -4.96 -2.46 11.67
N GLY A 86 -4.18 -2.21 10.61
CA GLY A 86 -4.12 -0.92 9.93
C GLY A 86 -3.39 0.18 10.71
N VAL A 87 -2.76 -0.13 11.85
CA VAL A 87 -2.05 0.90 12.62
C VAL A 87 -0.75 1.28 11.92
N VAL A 88 -0.52 2.59 11.76
CA VAL A 88 0.77 3.12 11.31
C VAL A 88 1.79 3.01 12.44
N LEU A 89 2.80 2.17 12.24
CA LEU A 89 3.90 1.88 13.15
C LEU A 89 4.99 2.95 13.10
N GLY A 90 5.14 3.62 11.95
CA GLY A 90 6.15 4.64 11.76
C GLY A 90 6.05 5.35 10.42
N TRP A 91 6.86 6.39 10.26
CA TRP A 91 6.95 7.20 9.05
C TRP A 91 8.39 7.25 8.57
N VAL A 92 8.58 7.12 7.26
CA VAL A 92 9.84 7.44 6.59
C VAL A 92 9.62 8.74 5.81
N LEU A 93 10.47 9.73 6.06
CA LEU A 93 10.43 11.03 5.37
C LEU A 93 11.55 11.09 4.34
N LEU A 94 11.21 11.48 3.12
CA LEU A 94 12.11 11.50 1.97
C LEU A 94 12.19 12.91 1.34
N PRO A 95 12.67 13.93 2.07
CA PRO A 95 12.53 15.34 1.69
C PRO A 95 13.35 15.73 0.45
N SER A 96 14.28 14.89 -0.01
CA SER A 96 15.17 15.17 -1.15
C SER A 96 14.68 14.64 -2.50
N LEU A 97 13.47 14.05 -2.57
CA LEU A 97 12.90 13.50 -3.82
C LEU A 97 11.88 14.41 -4.50
N SER A 98 11.92 15.71 -4.21
CA SER A 98 11.01 16.73 -4.78
C SER A 98 11.12 16.92 -6.30
N PHE A 99 12.02 16.22 -6.98
CA PHE A 99 12.09 16.17 -8.45
C PHE A 99 11.76 14.76 -8.95
N CYS A 100 10.60 14.64 -9.58
CA CYS A 100 9.95 13.43 -10.11
C CYS A 100 9.09 12.66 -9.09
N LYS A 101 7.79 13.03 -9.05
CA LYS A 101 6.74 12.40 -8.26
C LYS A 101 6.46 10.96 -8.73
N ARG A 102 7.29 10.01 -8.30
CA ARG A 102 6.97 8.59 -8.15
C ARG A 102 8.13 7.92 -7.42
N VAL A 103 8.05 7.90 -6.09
CA VAL A 103 8.78 6.88 -5.34
C VAL A 103 8.01 5.59 -5.62
N VAL A 104 8.48 4.83 -6.59
CA VAL A 104 8.06 3.44 -6.75
C VAL A 104 8.87 2.67 -5.73
N LEU A 105 8.19 1.98 -4.81
CA LEU A 105 8.82 1.03 -3.88
C LEU A 105 9.32 -0.18 -4.68
N THR A 106 10.34 0.02 -5.51
CA THR A 106 11.02 -1.04 -6.25
C THR A 106 12.40 -1.21 -5.64
N TYR A 107 12.98 -2.40 -5.85
CA TYR A 107 14.27 -2.87 -5.32
C TYR A 107 15.43 -1.86 -5.30
N HIS A 108 15.41 -0.80 -6.13
CA HIS A 108 16.44 0.24 -6.11
C HIS A 108 16.34 1.22 -4.93
N PHE A 109 15.19 1.33 -4.26
CA PHE A 109 15.03 2.22 -3.11
C PHE A 109 15.58 1.64 -1.80
N LEU A 110 15.75 0.30 -1.73
CA LEU A 110 16.21 -0.40 -0.53
C LEU A 110 17.73 -0.35 -0.29
N MET A 111 18.54 0.17 -1.22
CA MET A 111 20.00 0.25 -1.03
C MET A 111 20.49 1.57 -0.41
N ILE A 112 19.59 2.48 -0.03
CA ILE A 112 19.94 3.80 0.55
C ILE A 112 19.51 3.92 2.03
N LEU A 113 19.10 2.83 2.68
CA LEU A 113 18.86 2.76 4.13
C LEU A 113 19.67 1.63 4.77
#